data_AF-A0A9E0ABZ9-F1
#
_entry.id   AF-A0A9E0ABZ9-F1
#
_cell.length_a   1.000
_cell.length_b   1.000
_cell.length_c   1.000
_cell.angle_alpha   90.00
_cell.angle_beta   90.00
_cell.angle_gamma   90.00
#
_symmetry.space_group_name_H-M   'P 1'
#
loop_
_entity.id
_entity.type
_entity.pdbx_description
1 polymer ?
#
loop_
_entity_poly.entity_id
_entity_poly.type
_entity_poly.pdbx_seq_one_letter_code
_entity_poly.pdbx_strand_id
1 'polypeptide(L)'
;MVTVKNKQSAQTVKLSTVGGEEIPPGGWRGGEEIPPGGWRGGEEIPPGGWRGGEEIPPGGWRAVIDTYRSKNGRYFFKFRFYPVGTYYDVDIMAMPDYNGRANDLHTTHRLRSERSDCEYKICFGNPSTMSDLDTARRWAASWSELTVKYIETGAQFPNT
;
A
#
# COMPACT_ATOMS: atom_id res chain seq x y z
N MET A 1 -22.98 11.50 -72.75
CA MET A 1 -24.39 11.32 -72.34
C MET A 1 -24.38 10.43 -71.10
N VAL A 2 -24.59 10.99 -69.91
CA VAL A 2 -25.88 11.00 -69.14
C VAL A 2 -26.13 9.58 -68.57
N THR A 3 -26.26 9.29 -67.26
CA THR A 3 -26.44 10.11 -66.06
C THR A 3 -26.30 9.20 -64.82
N VAL A 4 -25.73 9.73 -63.75
CA VAL A 4 -25.77 9.19 -62.38
C VAL A 4 -27.22 9.19 -61.87
N LYS A 5 -27.73 8.05 -61.37
CA LYS A 5 -28.97 8.03 -60.58
C LYS A 5 -28.70 7.50 -59.17
N ASN A 6 -28.38 8.46 -58.32
CA ASN A 6 -28.44 8.38 -56.87
C ASN A 6 -29.91 8.21 -56.44
N LYS A 7 -30.22 7.26 -55.56
CA LYS A 7 -31.51 7.20 -54.85
C LYS A 7 -31.25 7.10 -53.35
N GLN A 8 -31.44 8.22 -52.68
CA GLN A 8 -31.66 8.30 -51.24
C GLN A 8 -33.07 7.78 -50.91
N SER A 9 -33.19 7.04 -49.80
CA SER A 9 -34.44 6.91 -49.07
C SER A 9 -34.13 6.86 -47.57
N ALA A 10 -34.81 7.73 -46.83
CA ALA A 10 -34.57 8.08 -45.44
C ALA A 10 -35.29 7.17 -44.44
N GLN A 11 -34.68 7.10 -43.25
CA GLN A 11 -35.25 6.97 -41.90
C GLN A 11 -36.16 5.78 -41.54
N THR A 12 -35.75 5.01 -40.53
CA THR A 12 -36.44 5.02 -39.21
C THR A 12 -35.50 4.48 -38.13
N VAL A 13 -35.18 5.30 -37.12
CA VAL A 13 -34.50 4.84 -35.89
C VAL A 13 -35.58 4.23 -34.99
N LYS A 14 -35.51 2.93 -34.74
CA LYS A 14 -36.28 2.28 -33.68
C LYS A 14 -35.45 2.25 -32.40
N LEU A 15 -35.91 3.01 -31.41
CA LEU A 15 -35.52 2.91 -30.02
C LEU A 15 -36.34 1.79 -29.36
N SER A 16 -35.70 0.81 -28.72
CA SER A 16 -36.32 0.04 -27.63
C SER A 16 -35.28 -0.78 -26.87
N THR A 17 -35.36 -0.63 -25.56
CA THR A 17 -34.49 -1.07 -24.47
C THR A 17 -34.73 -2.53 -24.06
N VAL A 18 -33.76 -3.06 -23.29
CA VAL A 18 -33.85 -4.03 -22.16
C VAL A 18 -33.35 -5.47 -22.39
N GLY A 19 -32.44 -5.86 -21.49
CA GLY A 19 -32.18 -7.23 -21.00
C GLY A 19 -31.03 -7.92 -21.72
N GLY A 20 -30.00 -8.48 -21.09
CA GLY A 20 -29.76 -8.89 -19.70
C GLY A 20 -28.86 -10.15 -19.76
N GLU A 21 -27.69 -10.10 -19.12
CA GLU A 21 -26.79 -11.21 -18.68
C GLU A 21 -26.36 -12.31 -19.70
N GLU A 22 -25.15 -12.85 -19.74
CA GLU A 22 -24.14 -13.12 -18.71
C GLU A 22 -22.71 -12.90 -19.24
N ILE A 23 -21.79 -12.42 -18.39
CA ILE A 23 -20.33 -12.38 -18.63
C ILE A 23 -19.66 -13.18 -17.50
N PRO A 24 -18.68 -14.06 -17.78
CA PRO A 24 -18.10 -15.02 -16.82
C PRO A 24 -17.44 -14.37 -15.59
N PRO A 25 -17.40 -15.06 -14.43
CA PRO A 25 -16.84 -14.49 -13.21
C PRO A 25 -15.31 -14.42 -13.30
N GLY A 26 -14.78 -13.21 -13.12
CA GLY A 26 -13.34 -12.92 -13.07
C GLY A 26 -12.94 -11.53 -13.58
N GLY A 27 -13.84 -10.82 -14.26
CA GLY A 27 -13.61 -9.48 -14.77
C GLY A 27 -14.15 -8.38 -13.85
N TRP A 28 -13.26 -7.52 -13.36
CA TRP A 28 -13.55 -6.29 -12.62
C TRP A 28 -14.58 -5.42 -13.37
N ARG A 29 -15.81 -5.31 -12.85
CA ARG A 29 -16.77 -4.25 -13.16
C ARG A 29 -17.25 -3.61 -11.87
N GLY A 30 -17.31 -2.28 -11.88
CA GLY A 30 -17.69 -1.48 -10.72
C GLY A 30 -19.12 -1.77 -10.26
N GLY A 31 -19.26 -1.93 -8.95
CA GLY A 31 -20.53 -2.13 -8.26
C GLY A 31 -20.30 -2.90 -6.95
N GLU A 32 -20.22 -2.16 -5.84
CA GLU A 32 -20.75 -2.54 -4.51
C GLU A 32 -20.39 -3.93 -3.92
N GLU A 33 -19.19 -4.06 -3.36
CA GLU A 33 -18.91 -4.30 -1.93
C GLU A 33 -17.38 -4.39 -1.78
N ILE A 34 -16.78 -3.46 -1.04
CA ILE A 34 -15.33 -3.29 -0.98
C ILE A 34 -14.80 -4.15 0.18
N PRO A 35 -13.91 -5.14 -0.03
CA PRO A 35 -13.20 -5.78 1.08
C PRO A 35 -12.38 -4.71 1.83
N PRO A 36 -12.30 -4.74 3.18
CA PRO A 36 -11.58 -3.71 3.91
C PRO A 36 -10.10 -3.69 3.47
N GLY A 37 -9.70 -2.67 2.71
CA GLY A 37 -8.34 -2.51 2.19
C GLY A 37 -8.19 -2.09 0.71
N GLY A 38 -9.28 -1.87 -0.03
CA GLY A 38 -9.24 -1.44 -1.45
C GLY A 38 -9.03 0.07 -1.66
N TRP A 39 -7.96 0.43 -2.38
CA TRP A 39 -7.42 1.78 -2.61
C TRP A 39 -8.27 2.72 -3.50
N ARG A 40 -8.66 3.89 -2.97
CA ARG A 40 -8.98 5.10 -3.77
C ARG A 40 -8.24 6.32 -3.22
N GLY A 41 -7.61 7.09 -4.12
CA GLY A 41 -6.99 8.36 -3.81
C GLY A 41 -8.05 9.41 -3.48
N GLY A 42 -8.04 9.91 -2.24
CA GLY A 42 -8.95 10.96 -1.74
C GLY A 42 -9.55 10.66 -0.37
N GLU A 43 -9.51 9.40 0.07
CA GLU A 43 -10.12 8.94 1.32
C GLU A 43 -9.07 8.83 2.45
N GLU A 44 -9.48 9.15 3.68
CA GLU A 44 -8.68 8.98 4.89
C GLU A 44 -8.16 7.54 4.98
N ILE A 45 -6.90 7.35 5.39
CA ILE A 45 -6.34 6.00 5.56
C ILE A 45 -7.19 5.26 6.60
N PRO A 46 -7.84 4.13 6.30
CA PRO A 46 -8.60 3.40 7.31
C PRO A 46 -7.66 2.87 8.40
N PRO A 47 -8.11 2.69 9.65
CA PRO A 47 -7.29 2.03 10.67
C PRO A 47 -6.81 0.64 10.22
N GLY A 48 -5.52 0.36 10.39
CA GLY A 48 -4.87 -0.84 9.85
C GLY A 48 -4.63 -0.80 8.34
N GLY A 49 -4.92 0.32 7.70
CA GLY A 49 -4.72 0.55 6.27
C GLY A 49 -3.37 1.17 5.96
N TRP A 50 -2.93 0.95 4.72
CA TRP A 50 -1.80 1.64 4.10
C TRP A 50 -2.26 2.91 3.35
N ARG A 51 -1.35 3.62 2.70
CA ARG A 51 -1.59 4.54 1.58
C ARG A 51 -0.28 4.74 0.87
N GLY A 52 -0.23 4.30 -0.39
CA GLY A 52 0.94 4.55 -1.22
C GLY A 52 1.05 6.01 -1.63
N GLY A 53 2.28 6.51 -1.60
CA GLY A 53 2.64 7.84 -2.05
C GLY A 53 3.89 7.78 -2.92
N GLU A 54 3.71 8.08 -4.20
CA GLU A 54 4.76 8.41 -5.18
C GLU A 54 5.70 7.25 -5.56
N GLU A 55 5.45 6.69 -6.73
CA GLU A 55 6.43 5.89 -7.48
C GLU A 55 7.46 6.86 -8.09
N ILE A 56 8.73 6.78 -7.67
CA ILE A 56 9.79 7.64 -8.23
C ILE A 56 10.07 7.22 -9.70
N PRO A 57 10.28 8.17 -10.65
CA PRO A 57 10.22 7.93 -12.11
C PRO A 57 11.20 6.88 -12.68
N PRO A 58 11.04 6.48 -13.97
CA PRO A 58 11.84 5.42 -14.59
C PRO A 58 13.33 5.80 -14.67
N GLY A 59 14.20 5.01 -14.05
CA GLY A 59 15.65 5.08 -14.26
C GLY A 59 16.52 4.80 -13.04
N GLY A 60 15.97 4.85 -11.82
CA GLY A 60 16.66 4.49 -10.58
C GLY A 60 15.83 3.47 -9.80
N TRP A 61 16.49 2.52 -9.16
CA TRP A 61 15.89 1.45 -8.35
C TRP A 61 14.69 1.95 -7.52
N ARG A 62 13.49 1.48 -7.86
CA ARG A 62 12.20 2.02 -7.42
C ARG A 62 11.88 1.58 -6.00
N ALA A 63 12.31 2.37 -5.02
CA ALA A 63 11.78 2.23 -3.68
C ALA A 63 10.31 2.70 -3.66
N VAL A 64 9.46 2.00 -2.92
CA VAL A 64 8.06 2.39 -2.73
C VAL A 64 7.93 3.08 -1.39
N ILE A 65 7.25 4.22 -1.34
CA ILE A 65 6.97 4.93 -0.10
C ILE A 65 5.48 4.77 0.23
N ASP A 66 5.19 4.21 1.39
CA ASP A 66 3.80 4.11 1.87
C ASP A 66 3.68 4.59 3.32
N THR A 67 2.48 5.07 3.65
CA THR A 67 2.08 5.41 5.01
C THR A 67 1.14 4.34 5.55
N TYR A 68 1.35 3.88 6.77
CA TYR A 68 0.45 2.98 7.50
C TYR A 68 -0.25 3.73 8.63
N ARG A 69 -1.56 3.50 8.80
CA ARG A 69 -2.31 3.94 9.99
C ARG A 69 -2.52 2.76 10.91
N SER A 70 -2.19 2.92 12.19
CA SER A 70 -2.38 1.86 13.19
C SER A 70 -3.82 1.39 13.30
N LYS A 71 -4.05 0.17 13.78
CA LYS A 71 -5.39 -0.42 13.93
C LYS A 71 -6.30 0.34 14.90
N ASN A 72 -5.73 1.01 15.89
CA ASN A 72 -6.47 1.90 16.78
C ASN A 72 -6.79 3.28 16.15
N GLY A 73 -6.29 3.53 14.92
CA GLY A 73 -6.52 4.76 14.16
C GLY A 73 -5.74 5.99 14.62
N ARG A 74 -4.90 5.89 15.66
CA ARG A 74 -4.27 7.05 16.33
C ARG A 74 -2.90 7.43 15.81
N TYR A 75 -2.17 6.48 15.24
CA TYR A 75 -0.77 6.66 14.88
C TYR A 75 -0.57 6.42 13.38
N PHE A 76 0.35 7.20 12.81
CA PHE A 76 0.76 7.07 11.43
C PHE A 76 2.26 6.77 11.38
N PHE A 77 2.62 5.87 10.47
CA PHE A 77 3.98 5.45 10.22
C PHE A 77 4.27 5.63 8.73
N LYS A 78 5.46 6.08 8.37
CA LYS A 78 5.87 6.22 6.97
C LYS A 78 7.09 5.36 6.73
N PHE A 79 7.03 4.55 5.68
CA PHE A 79 8.08 3.60 5.34
C PHE A 79 8.55 3.80 3.91
N ARG A 80 9.82 3.45 3.67
CA ARG A 80 10.37 3.28 2.33
C ARG A 80 10.79 1.82 2.16
N PHE A 81 10.15 1.13 1.25
CA PHE A 81 10.42 -0.26 0.86
C PHE A 81 11.45 -0.25 -0.26
N TYR A 82 12.67 -0.63 0.05
CA TYR A 82 13.80 -0.58 -0.86
C TYR A 82 14.15 -2.00 -1.33
N PRO A 83 14.04 -2.33 -2.63
CA PRO A 83 14.44 -3.65 -3.13
C PRO A 83 15.97 -3.81 -3.06
N VAL A 84 16.41 -4.90 -2.43
CA VAL A 84 17.82 -5.30 -2.30
C VAL A 84 17.99 -6.72 -2.83
N GLY A 85 18.41 -6.85 -4.09
CA GLY A 85 18.54 -8.16 -4.74
C GLY A 85 17.21 -8.90 -4.78
N THR A 86 17.05 -9.90 -3.92
CA THR A 86 15.87 -10.78 -3.84
C THR A 86 14.95 -10.49 -2.66
N TYR A 87 15.22 -9.45 -1.86
CA TYR A 87 14.41 -9.09 -0.71
C TYR A 87 14.17 -7.58 -0.64
N TYR A 88 13.38 -7.13 0.34
CA TYR A 88 13.14 -5.73 0.64
C TYR A 88 13.76 -5.34 1.98
N ASP A 89 14.52 -4.24 1.97
CA ASP A 89 14.80 -3.46 3.16
C ASP A 89 13.62 -2.51 3.45
N VAL A 90 13.33 -2.28 4.73
CA VAL A 90 12.23 -1.37 5.14
C VAL A 90 12.78 -0.26 6.03
N ASP A 91 12.99 0.89 5.42
CA ASP A 91 13.39 2.11 6.12
C ASP A 91 12.22 2.74 6.87
N ILE A 92 12.49 3.26 8.07
CA ILE A 92 11.53 3.96 8.93
C ILE A 92 11.69 5.45 8.68
N MET A 93 10.86 6.02 7.82
CA MET A 93 10.91 7.45 7.48
C MET A 93 10.23 8.34 8.53
N ALA A 94 9.14 7.85 9.12
CA ALA A 94 8.44 8.53 10.20
C ALA A 94 7.72 7.53 11.09
N MET A 95 7.67 7.82 12.38
CA MET A 95 6.97 7.03 13.39
C MET A 95 6.61 7.93 14.59
N PRO A 96 5.63 7.56 15.43
CA PRO A 96 5.36 8.28 16.67
C PRO A 96 6.53 8.21 17.65
N ASP A 97 6.60 9.20 18.55
CA ASP A 97 7.52 9.17 19.70
C ASP A 97 7.18 8.00 20.63
N TYR A 98 8.19 7.46 21.31
CA TYR A 98 8.03 6.35 22.26
C TYR A 98 7.37 6.76 23.59
N ASN A 99 6.92 8.01 23.72
CA ASN A 99 6.27 8.57 24.89
C ASN A 99 7.16 8.46 26.14
N GLY A 100 8.41 8.91 26.01
CA GLY A 100 9.43 8.89 27.06
C GLY A 100 9.99 7.52 27.43
N ARG A 101 9.71 6.48 26.63
CA ARG A 101 10.22 5.10 26.86
C ARG A 101 11.57 4.88 26.20
N ALA A 102 12.20 3.76 26.55
CA ALA A 102 13.45 3.34 25.94
C ALA A 102 13.28 3.22 24.41
N ASN A 103 14.22 3.83 23.69
CA ASN A 103 14.21 3.90 22.23
C ASN A 103 15.48 3.29 21.64
N ASP A 104 16.21 2.46 22.39
CA ASP A 104 17.37 1.77 21.87
C ASP A 104 16.97 0.78 20.76
N LEU A 105 17.95 0.49 19.90
CA LEU A 105 17.77 -0.31 18.70
C LEU A 105 17.20 -1.71 19.00
N HIS A 106 17.70 -2.35 20.07
CA HIS A 106 17.33 -3.72 20.41
C HIS A 106 15.91 -3.79 20.98
N THR A 107 15.59 -2.94 21.96
CA THR A 107 14.26 -2.88 22.59
C THR A 107 13.12 -2.68 21.57
N THR A 108 13.41 -1.96 20.49
CA THR A 108 12.40 -1.54 19.51
C THR A 108 12.48 -2.28 18.17
N HIS A 109 13.35 -3.30 18.06
CA HIS A 109 13.64 -4.01 16.81
C HIS A 109 13.88 -3.07 15.63
N ARG A 110 14.79 -2.11 15.84
CA ARG A 110 15.31 -1.22 14.79
C ARG A 110 16.78 -1.50 14.56
N LEU A 111 17.26 -1.21 13.36
CA LEU A 111 18.68 -1.17 13.01
C LEU A 111 19.01 0.21 12.45
N ARG A 112 20.29 0.59 12.48
CA ARG A 112 20.75 1.74 11.70
C ARG A 112 20.53 1.44 10.22
N SER A 113 19.95 2.38 9.49
CA SER A 113 19.93 2.28 8.04
C SER A 113 21.31 2.61 7.49
N GLU A 114 21.68 1.95 6.40
CA GLU A 114 22.94 2.20 5.68
C GLU A 114 22.79 3.42 4.74
N ARG A 115 21.57 3.90 4.53
CA ARG A 115 21.25 4.98 3.61
C ARG A 115 21.41 6.33 4.32
N SER A 116 22.14 7.26 3.72
CA SER A 116 22.46 8.56 4.35
C SER A 116 21.27 9.45 4.65
N ASP A 117 20.12 9.20 4.03
CA ASP A 117 18.89 9.99 4.14
C ASP A 117 17.84 9.33 5.05
N CYS A 118 18.18 8.23 5.74
CA CYS A 118 17.30 7.57 6.69
C CYS A 118 18.11 7.07 7.89
N GLU A 119 17.63 7.31 9.11
CA GLU A 119 18.39 6.95 10.30
C GLU A 119 18.22 5.47 10.70
N TYR A 120 17.03 4.92 10.48
CA TYR A 120 16.64 3.59 10.96
C TYR A 120 15.94 2.76 9.90
N LYS A 121 16.15 1.45 9.97
CA LYS A 121 15.34 0.43 9.28
C LYS A 121 14.76 -0.55 10.29
N ILE A 122 13.70 -1.26 9.91
CA ILE A 122 13.15 -2.34 10.74
C ILE A 122 14.21 -3.45 10.85
N CYS A 123 14.40 -3.98 12.05
CA CYS A 123 15.20 -5.19 12.27
C CYS A 123 14.35 -6.43 11.96
N PHE A 124 14.85 -7.30 11.11
CA PHE A 124 14.24 -8.58 10.80
C PHE A 124 15.33 -9.64 10.77
N GLY A 125 15.12 -10.76 11.47
CA GLY A 125 16.13 -11.79 11.63
C GLY A 125 16.59 -12.39 10.30
N ASN A 126 15.64 -12.83 9.46
CA ASN A 126 15.94 -13.40 8.15
C ASN A 126 15.42 -12.52 6.99
N PRO A 127 16.30 -11.79 6.28
CA PRO A 127 15.93 -10.89 5.17
C PRO A 127 15.20 -11.59 4.03
N SER A 128 15.55 -12.85 3.76
CA SER A 128 14.96 -13.62 2.65
C SER A 128 13.45 -13.87 2.82
N THR A 129 12.90 -13.64 4.01
CA THR A 129 11.46 -13.74 4.27
C THR A 129 10.65 -12.58 3.69
N MET A 130 11.29 -11.47 3.31
CA MET A 130 10.65 -10.31 2.66
C MET A 130 10.97 -10.27 1.17
N SER A 131 10.65 -11.35 0.46
CA SER A 131 10.94 -11.50 -0.96
C SER A 131 10.07 -10.63 -1.87
N ASP A 132 8.97 -10.08 -1.35
CA ASP A 132 8.01 -9.28 -2.10
C ASP A 132 7.47 -8.12 -1.25
N LEU A 133 6.93 -7.11 -1.94
CA LEU A 133 6.45 -5.87 -1.33
C LEU A 133 5.26 -6.09 -0.38
N ASP A 134 4.36 -7.03 -0.69
CA ASP A 134 3.21 -7.31 0.17
C ASP A 134 3.64 -7.91 1.50
N THR A 135 4.57 -8.87 1.45
CA THR A 135 5.17 -9.45 2.64
C THR A 135 5.93 -8.40 3.45
N ALA A 136 6.69 -7.51 2.81
CA ALA A 136 7.37 -6.41 3.48
C ALA A 136 6.39 -5.45 4.17
N ARG A 137 5.27 -5.10 3.53
CA ARG A 137 4.18 -4.31 4.13
C ARG A 137 3.56 -5.00 5.35
N ARG A 138 3.30 -6.31 5.27
CA ARG A 138 2.77 -7.07 6.42
C ARG A 138 3.72 -7.04 7.62
N TRP A 139 5.02 -7.16 7.39
CA TRP A 139 6.03 -7.01 8.44
C TRP A 139 6.06 -5.60 9.03
N ALA A 140 6.07 -4.56 8.18
CA ALA A 140 6.06 -3.18 8.63
C ALA A 140 4.81 -2.82 9.45
N ALA A 141 3.64 -3.31 9.05
CA ALA A 141 2.40 -3.17 9.81
C ALA A 141 2.51 -3.87 11.18
N SER A 142 3.05 -5.10 11.20
CA SER A 142 3.20 -5.87 12.45
C SER A 142 4.15 -5.16 13.43
N TRP A 143 5.27 -4.65 12.95
CA TRP A 143 6.20 -3.84 13.73
C TRP A 143 5.56 -2.54 14.24
N SER A 144 4.73 -1.89 13.41
CA SER A 144 3.97 -0.69 13.79
C SER A 144 3.00 -0.98 14.94
N GLU A 145 2.26 -2.10 14.89
CA GLU A 145 1.33 -2.48 15.95
C GLU A 145 2.05 -2.84 17.26
N LEU A 146 3.22 -3.48 17.19
CA LEU A 146 4.07 -3.71 18.37
C LEU A 146 4.59 -2.39 18.95
N THR A 147 4.97 -1.44 18.10
CA THR A 147 5.36 -0.08 18.51
C THR A 147 4.22 0.62 19.24
N VAL A 148 3.01 0.57 18.68
CA VAL A 148 1.80 1.14 19.33
C VAL A 148 1.56 0.50 20.70
N LYS A 149 1.61 -0.84 20.78
CA LYS A 149 1.45 -1.56 22.04
C LYS A 149 2.51 -1.13 23.06
N TYR A 150 3.77 -0.99 22.64
CA TYR A 150 4.86 -0.55 23.49
C TYR A 150 4.64 0.88 24.01
N ILE A 151 4.24 1.81 23.13
CA ILE A 151 3.90 3.19 23.50
C ILE A 151 2.78 3.22 24.55
N GLU A 152 1.72 2.44 24.34
CA GLU A 152 0.53 2.46 25.19
C GLU A 152 0.75 1.76 26.54
N THR A 153 1.43 0.62 26.52
CA THR A 153 1.45 -0.30 27.68
C THR A 153 2.83 -0.49 28.27
N GLY A 154 3.90 -0.15 27.56
CA GLY A 154 5.27 -0.49 27.92
C GLY A 154 5.63 -1.97 27.67
N ALA A 155 4.72 -2.77 27.11
CA ALA A 155 5.00 -4.18 26.81
C ALA A 155 6.10 -4.29 25.74
N GLN A 156 7.18 -4.99 26.07
CA GLN A 156 8.32 -5.18 25.19
C GLN A 156 7.94 -5.91 23.90
N PHE A 157 8.75 -5.68 22.86
CA PHE A 157 8.69 -6.48 21.66
C PHE A 157 9.02 -7.94 22.01
N PRO A 158 8.34 -8.92 21.39
CA PRO A 158 8.70 -10.32 21.58
C PRO A 158 10.11 -10.57 21.06
N ASN A 159 10.93 -11.29 21.83
CA ASN A 159 12.24 -11.76 21.36
C ASN A 159 12.00 -12.68 20.15
N THR A 160 12.56 -12.31 19.01
CA THR A 160 12.47 -13.04 17.73
C THR A 160 13.81 -13.65 17.36
#